data_AF-A0A5J5C4Z0-F1
#
_entry.id   AF-A0A5J5C4Z0-F1
#
_cell.length_a   1.000
_cell.length_b   1.000
_cell.length_c   1.000
_cell.angle_alpha   90.00
_cell.angle_beta   90.00
_cell.angle_gamma   90.00
#
_symmetry.space_group_name_H-M   'P 1'
#
loop_
_entity.id
_entity.type
_entity.pdbx_description
1 polymer ?
#
loop_
_entity_poly.entity_id
_entity_poly.type
_entity_poly.pdbx_seq_one_letter_code
_entity_poly.pdbx_strand_id
1 'polypeptide(L)'
;MATFLNSESSRLYSWWWDSHNSPKNSKWLQENLTDMDAKVKAMIKLIEEDADSFARRAEMYYKKRPELMKLVEEFYRAYRALAERYNHATGELRQAHRTMAEAFPNQVPFVLAEDSPSGSVAHESEPHTPEMPHPIRALLDPDYLQKELMGLPASDFHAVKRSGPYSEESDAGIGKKGLKQLNEMFAVEVMPHNSKFAEGRMRKGLNHETEEKERNLHDEVSQLSNGNQNLKGKVLSESECADKAESEIQNLKKALADMQTEKETVLLQYQQSLEKLSKLEGELNRAQKDSKGLDEQANKAETEIQTLKKALVKSEAERDAGFLQHKEYLERISNLESMIYKAQEDAKGLNEQAIKAETEAQYLKKELFRKPSCLMRELIEPETEVKKLKKALTELNEEKEAAALQYEQCLEKISMLEREISCAQEDVKRLNSEILMAASKLKDAEEKYVLLDTSNQSLRLEADNLAKTIAVKDKELLQKHEELEKLKICVQDEHFRFVQVETTLQALQNLHCQSQEEQESSGIGAKKWAS
;
A
#
# COMPACT_ATOMS: atom_id res chain seq x y z
N MET A 1 22.05 -11.65 29.68
CA MET A 1 22.07 -12.63 28.58
C MET A 1 20.81 -13.49 28.64
N ALA A 2 19.67 -13.03 28.11
CA ALA A 2 18.43 -13.83 28.10
C ALA A 2 17.41 -13.29 27.08
N THR A 3 17.80 -13.10 25.81
CA THR A 3 16.87 -12.63 24.76
C THR A 3 17.00 -13.38 23.42
N PHE A 4 17.67 -14.54 23.38
CA PHE A 4 17.92 -15.27 22.12
C PHE A 4 17.13 -16.58 21.92
N LEU A 5 16.37 -17.08 22.89
CA LEU A 5 15.75 -18.42 22.78
C LEU A 5 14.37 -18.44 22.10
N ASN A 6 13.68 -17.30 21.97
CA ASN A 6 12.31 -17.27 21.40
C ASN A 6 12.25 -17.43 19.89
N SER A 7 13.32 -17.13 19.15
CA SER A 7 13.35 -17.34 17.69
C SER A 7 13.69 -18.77 17.28
N GLU A 8 14.28 -19.58 18.17
CA GLU A 8 14.65 -20.95 17.84
C GLU A 8 13.45 -21.91 17.94
N SER A 9 12.61 -21.79 18.98
CA SER A 9 11.42 -22.64 19.13
C SER A 9 10.40 -22.50 17.98
N SER A 10 10.14 -21.27 17.52
CA SER A 10 9.25 -21.03 16.37
C SER A 10 9.84 -21.50 15.04
N ARG A 11 11.16 -21.38 14.86
CA ARG A 11 11.88 -21.91 13.69
C ARG A 11 11.94 -23.44 13.68
N LEU A 12 12.08 -24.08 14.84
CA LEU A 12 12.06 -25.54 14.99
C LEU A 12 10.67 -26.12 14.67
N TYR A 13 9.60 -25.42 15.10
CA TYR A 13 8.23 -25.77 14.72
C TYR A 13 8.00 -25.66 13.21
N SER A 14 8.48 -24.57 12.59
CA SER A 14 8.40 -24.38 11.14
C SER A 14 9.16 -25.46 10.38
N TRP A 15 10.37 -25.84 10.82
CA TRP A 15 11.18 -26.85 10.14
C TRP A 15 10.55 -28.26 10.14
N TRP A 16 9.95 -28.67 11.26
CA TRP A 16 9.30 -29.99 11.34
C TRP A 16 7.96 -30.01 10.57
N TRP A 17 7.15 -28.95 10.61
CA TRP A 17 5.95 -28.82 9.76
C TRP A 17 6.29 -28.78 8.26
N ASP A 18 7.29 -27.98 7.88
CA ASP A 18 7.76 -27.86 6.49
C ASP A 18 8.40 -29.18 5.99
N SER A 19 8.92 -30.01 6.90
CA SER A 19 9.54 -31.29 6.55
C SER A 19 8.55 -32.47 6.47
N HIS A 20 7.49 -32.50 7.29
CA HIS A 20 6.64 -33.70 7.42
C HIS A 20 5.23 -33.58 6.84
N ASN A 21 4.70 -32.35 6.70
CA ASN A 21 3.31 -32.13 6.25
C ASN A 21 3.20 -31.18 5.04
N SER A 22 4.32 -30.76 4.46
CA SER A 22 4.31 -29.98 3.22
C SER A 22 4.22 -30.89 1.99
N PRO A 23 3.39 -30.55 0.99
CA PRO A 23 3.33 -31.29 -0.29
C PRO A 23 4.68 -31.38 -1.01
N LYS A 24 5.62 -30.48 -0.69
CA LYS A 24 6.95 -30.40 -1.31
C LYS A 24 7.96 -31.42 -0.75
N ASN A 25 7.72 -31.99 0.44
CA ASN A 25 8.69 -32.84 1.13
C ASN A 25 8.11 -34.19 1.60
N SER A 26 6.77 -34.31 1.64
CA SER A 26 6.08 -35.53 2.05
C SER A 26 5.65 -36.39 0.85
N LYS A 27 6.35 -37.50 0.62
CA LYS A 27 6.03 -38.47 -0.44
C LYS A 27 4.61 -39.03 -0.32
N TRP A 28 4.17 -39.35 0.91
CA TRP A 28 2.85 -39.95 1.13
C TRP A 28 1.73 -38.96 0.81
N LEU A 29 1.89 -37.67 1.16
CA LEU A 29 0.90 -36.63 0.88
C LEU A 29 0.85 -36.34 -0.62
N GLN A 30 2.01 -36.28 -1.27
CA GLN A 30 2.12 -36.10 -2.71
C GLN A 30 1.44 -37.26 -3.48
N GLU A 31 1.72 -38.51 -3.10
CA GLU A 31 1.11 -39.71 -3.69
C GLU A 31 -0.43 -39.70 -3.51
N ASN A 32 -0.93 -39.35 -2.32
CA ASN A 32 -2.37 -39.24 -2.06
C ASN A 32 -3.04 -38.13 -2.89
N LEU A 33 -2.39 -36.97 -3.02
CA LEU A 33 -2.90 -35.88 -3.86
C LEU A 33 -2.93 -36.28 -5.33
N THR A 34 -1.91 -36.99 -5.81
CA THR A 34 -1.89 -37.50 -7.20
C THR A 34 -2.93 -38.60 -7.45
N ASP A 35 -3.17 -39.49 -6.48
CA ASP A 35 -4.24 -40.51 -6.57
C ASP A 35 -5.63 -39.87 -6.59
N MET A 36 -5.87 -38.88 -5.73
CA MET A 36 -7.12 -38.12 -5.73
C MET A 36 -7.34 -37.34 -7.03
N ASP A 37 -6.30 -36.68 -7.54
CA ASP A 37 -6.35 -35.98 -8.83
C ASP A 37 -6.62 -36.94 -10.00
N ALA A 38 -6.02 -38.13 -9.99
CA ALA A 38 -6.29 -39.17 -10.99
C ALA A 38 -7.76 -39.65 -10.94
N LYS A 39 -8.32 -39.83 -9.73
CA LYS A 39 -9.73 -40.20 -9.55
C LYS A 39 -10.68 -39.10 -10.03
N VAL A 40 -10.41 -37.83 -9.70
CA VAL A 40 -11.20 -36.69 -10.19
C VAL A 40 -11.16 -36.61 -11.71
N LYS A 41 -9.98 -36.78 -12.33
CA LYS A 41 -9.85 -36.83 -13.80
C LYS A 41 -10.63 -37.98 -14.42
N ALA A 42 -10.67 -39.15 -13.78
CA ALA A 42 -11.48 -40.28 -14.24
C ALA A 42 -12.99 -40.00 -14.10
N MET A 43 -13.43 -39.32 -13.03
CA MET A 43 -14.83 -38.88 -12.88
C MET A 43 -15.24 -37.88 -13.96
N ILE A 44 -14.38 -36.90 -14.24
CA ILE A 44 -14.59 -35.89 -15.27
C ILE A 44 -14.70 -36.56 -16.65
N LYS A 45 -13.84 -37.53 -16.98
CA LYS A 45 -13.92 -38.28 -18.24
C LYS A 45 -15.23 -39.05 -18.41
N LEU A 46 -15.77 -39.63 -17.33
CA LEU A 46 -17.08 -40.30 -17.37
C LEU A 46 -18.25 -39.34 -17.61
N ILE A 47 -18.04 -38.04 -17.39
CA ILE A 47 -19.03 -36.97 -17.57
C ILE A 47 -18.86 -36.27 -18.93
N GLU A 48 -17.63 -36.10 -19.41
CA GLU A 48 -17.28 -35.33 -20.61
C GLU A 48 -17.27 -36.14 -21.93
N GLU A 49 -17.45 -37.46 -21.91
CA GLU A 49 -17.26 -38.33 -23.08
C GLU A 49 -18.12 -37.91 -24.31
N ASP A 50 -17.46 -37.70 -25.47
CA ASP A 50 -18.02 -37.14 -26.71
C ASP A 50 -19.28 -37.90 -27.18
N ALA A 51 -20.46 -37.29 -26.98
CA ALA A 51 -21.73 -37.83 -27.43
C ALA A 51 -22.38 -36.90 -28.45
N ASP A 52 -22.37 -37.31 -29.72
CA ASP A 52 -22.93 -36.61 -30.90
C ASP A 52 -24.48 -36.44 -30.88
N SER A 53 -25.17 -36.80 -29.79
CA SER A 53 -26.59 -36.45 -29.61
C SER A 53 -27.06 -36.56 -28.15
N PHE A 54 -28.06 -35.75 -27.77
CA PHE A 54 -28.65 -35.72 -26.42
C PHE A 54 -29.22 -37.07 -25.97
N ALA A 55 -29.86 -37.82 -26.87
CA ALA A 55 -30.41 -39.14 -26.56
C ALA A 55 -29.32 -40.16 -26.17
N ARG A 56 -28.18 -40.16 -26.87
CA ARG A 56 -27.03 -41.01 -26.54
C ARG A 56 -26.36 -40.58 -25.23
N ARG A 57 -26.30 -39.27 -24.97
CA ARG A 57 -25.79 -38.71 -23.70
C ARG A 57 -26.62 -39.17 -22.50
N ALA A 58 -27.95 -39.13 -22.61
CA ALA A 58 -28.84 -39.60 -21.55
C ALA A 58 -28.75 -41.13 -21.35
N GLU A 59 -28.72 -41.91 -22.43
CA GLU A 59 -28.60 -43.37 -22.35
C GLU A 59 -27.25 -43.83 -21.75
N MET A 60 -26.14 -43.17 -22.13
CA MET A 60 -24.83 -43.42 -21.54
C MET A 60 -24.76 -42.97 -20.09
N TYR A 61 -25.35 -41.83 -19.72
CA TYR A 61 -25.35 -41.34 -18.34
C TYR A 61 -25.95 -42.36 -17.37
N TYR A 62 -27.11 -42.97 -17.70
CA TYR A 62 -27.70 -44.00 -16.84
C TYR A 62 -26.86 -45.28 -16.77
N LYS A 63 -26.11 -45.63 -17.83
CA LYS A 63 -25.17 -46.77 -17.82
C LYS A 63 -23.89 -46.47 -17.04
N LYS A 64 -23.40 -45.23 -17.07
CA LYS A 64 -22.18 -44.75 -16.39
C LYS A 64 -22.41 -44.32 -14.94
N ARG A 65 -23.65 -44.06 -14.54
CA ARG A 65 -24.06 -43.68 -13.18
C ARG A 65 -23.50 -44.58 -12.07
N PRO A 66 -23.57 -45.93 -12.16
CA PRO A 66 -22.98 -46.79 -11.12
C PRO A 66 -21.44 -46.75 -11.08
N GLU A 67 -20.76 -46.58 -12.21
CA GLU A 67 -19.30 -46.41 -12.28
C GLU A 67 -18.87 -45.08 -11.64
N LEU A 68 -19.60 -44.00 -11.93
CA LEU A 68 -19.35 -42.67 -11.37
C LEU A 68 -19.62 -42.67 -9.85
N MET A 69 -20.71 -43.29 -9.40
CA MET A 69 -21.02 -43.40 -7.97
C MET A 69 -19.92 -44.14 -7.21
N LYS A 70 -19.44 -45.26 -7.75
CA LYS A 70 -18.33 -46.01 -7.16
C LYS A 70 -17.05 -45.17 -7.02
N LEU A 71 -16.72 -44.39 -8.05
CA LEU A 71 -15.52 -43.54 -8.04
C LEU A 71 -15.65 -42.37 -7.04
N VAL A 72 -16.85 -41.79 -6.90
CA VAL A 72 -17.17 -40.79 -5.86
C VAL A 72 -16.99 -41.38 -4.47
N GLU A 73 -17.49 -42.59 -4.23
CA GLU A 73 -17.35 -43.28 -2.94
C GLU A 73 -15.88 -43.58 -2.61
N GLU A 74 -15.10 -44.05 -3.60
CA GLU A 74 -13.67 -44.31 -3.43
C GLU A 74 -12.86 -43.01 -3.20
N PHE A 75 -13.24 -41.92 -3.85
CA PHE A 75 -12.68 -40.60 -3.60
C PHE A 75 -12.97 -40.12 -2.17
N TYR A 76 -14.23 -40.23 -1.72
CA TYR A 76 -14.62 -39.84 -0.37
C TYR A 76 -13.90 -40.67 0.71
N ARG A 77 -13.74 -41.99 0.49
CA ARG A 77 -12.96 -42.85 1.39
C ARG A 77 -11.49 -42.44 1.46
N ALA A 78 -10.88 -42.11 0.33
CA ALA A 78 -9.49 -41.64 0.29
C ALA A 78 -9.32 -40.29 1.01
N TYR A 79 -10.24 -39.35 0.78
CA TYR A 79 -10.27 -38.06 1.47
C TYR A 79 -10.39 -38.22 2.99
N ARG A 80 -11.30 -39.09 3.45
CA ARG A 80 -11.49 -39.35 4.88
C ARG A 80 -10.23 -39.93 5.52
N ALA A 81 -9.61 -40.91 4.87
CA ALA A 81 -8.36 -41.51 5.35
C ALA A 81 -7.21 -40.48 5.43
N LEU A 82 -7.15 -39.54 4.48
CA LEU A 82 -6.19 -38.43 4.50
C LEU A 82 -6.44 -37.50 5.69
N ALA A 83 -7.69 -37.11 5.92
CA ALA A 83 -8.07 -36.24 7.04
C ALA A 83 -7.77 -36.89 8.40
N GLU A 84 -8.04 -38.20 8.56
CA GLU A 84 -7.72 -38.96 9.76
C GLU A 84 -6.21 -39.00 10.04
N ARG A 85 -5.38 -39.22 9.02
CA ARG A 85 -3.92 -39.19 9.14
C ARG A 85 -3.39 -37.80 9.50
N TYR A 86 -3.98 -36.75 8.95
CA TYR A 86 -3.61 -35.37 9.30
C TYR A 86 -3.94 -35.05 10.76
N ASN A 87 -5.12 -35.45 11.23
CA ASN A 87 -5.51 -35.31 12.63
C ASN A 87 -4.59 -36.10 13.56
N HIS A 88 -4.20 -37.32 13.17
CA HIS A 88 -3.26 -38.14 13.93
C HIS A 88 -1.88 -37.48 14.04
N ALA A 89 -1.29 -37.05 12.92
CA ALA A 89 0.01 -36.37 12.92
C ALA A 89 0.02 -35.08 13.74
N THR A 90 -1.07 -34.31 13.67
CA THR A 90 -1.23 -33.08 14.47
C THR A 90 -1.45 -33.39 15.96
N GLY A 91 -2.11 -34.50 16.28
CA GLY A 91 -2.27 -35.00 17.64
C GLY A 91 -0.94 -35.48 18.25
N GLU A 92 -0.17 -36.28 17.51
CA GLU A 92 1.15 -36.77 17.93
C GLU A 92 2.13 -35.62 18.19
N LEU A 93 2.09 -34.57 17.36
CA LEU A 93 2.85 -33.35 17.61
C LEU A 93 2.53 -32.69 18.94
N ARG A 94 1.24 -32.46 19.19
CA ARG A 94 0.80 -31.81 20.43
C ARG A 94 1.22 -32.66 21.62
N GLN A 95 1.17 -33.98 21.47
CA GLN A 95 1.67 -34.90 22.49
C GLN A 95 3.19 -34.81 22.66
N ALA A 96 3.98 -34.78 21.59
CA ALA A 96 5.43 -34.60 21.66
C ALA A 96 5.82 -33.27 22.32
N HIS A 97 5.10 -32.20 22.01
CA HIS A 97 5.25 -30.90 22.66
C HIS A 97 4.95 -30.95 24.17
N ARG A 98 3.90 -31.67 24.57
CA ARG A 98 3.56 -31.88 25.98
C ARG A 98 4.68 -32.67 26.69
N THR A 99 5.15 -33.75 26.09
CA THR A 99 6.25 -34.57 26.62
C THR A 99 7.57 -33.79 26.71
N MET A 100 7.88 -32.93 25.71
CA MET A 100 9.06 -32.07 25.75
C MET A 100 8.98 -31.02 26.86
N ALA A 101 7.80 -30.43 27.05
CA ALA A 101 7.55 -29.48 28.13
C ALA A 101 7.70 -30.14 29.52
N GLU A 102 7.28 -31.40 29.65
CA GLU A 102 7.45 -32.20 30.89
C GLU A 102 8.92 -32.61 31.12
N ALA A 103 9.67 -32.94 30.06
CA ALA A 103 11.07 -33.36 30.15
C ALA A 103 12.06 -32.21 30.43
N PHE A 104 11.70 -30.96 30.11
CA PHE A 104 12.51 -29.76 30.36
C PHE A 104 11.69 -28.62 31.00
N PRO A 105 11.44 -28.69 32.32
CA PRO A 105 10.55 -27.74 33.02
C PRO A 105 11.00 -26.28 33.02
N ASN A 106 12.28 -26.02 32.74
CA ASN A 106 12.90 -24.68 32.87
C ASN A 106 12.84 -23.85 31.58
N GLN A 107 12.19 -24.34 30.52
CA GLN A 107 11.80 -23.51 29.37
C GLN A 107 10.29 -23.33 29.44
N VAL A 108 9.85 -22.16 29.91
CA VAL A 108 8.45 -21.80 30.14
C VAL A 108 7.58 -22.14 28.91
N PRO A 109 6.67 -23.12 28.99
CA PRO A 109 5.70 -23.38 27.93
C PRO A 109 4.56 -22.36 27.98
N PHE A 110 4.20 -21.82 26.82
CA PHE A 110 2.98 -21.03 26.62
C PHE A 110 1.76 -21.94 26.84
N VAL A 111 1.15 -21.81 28.02
CA VAL A 111 -0.13 -22.44 28.38
C VAL A 111 -1.23 -21.77 27.53
N LEU A 112 -1.74 -22.47 26.51
CA LEU A 112 -3.13 -22.30 26.15
C LEU A 112 -3.94 -23.05 27.21
N ALA A 113 -4.80 -22.30 27.90
CA ALA A 113 -5.58 -22.75 29.04
C ALA A 113 -6.21 -24.13 28.83
N GLU A 114 -5.88 -25.05 29.74
CA GLU A 114 -6.71 -26.19 30.12
C GLU A 114 -7.89 -25.66 30.95
N ASP A 115 -9.12 -25.81 30.45
CA ASP A 115 -10.29 -25.87 31.33
C ASP A 115 -10.42 -27.32 31.84
N SER A 116 -10.38 -27.42 33.17
CA SER A 116 -10.21 -28.62 33.99
C SER A 116 -11.40 -29.62 33.99
N PRO A 117 -11.17 -30.86 34.49
CA PRO A 117 -12.15 -31.95 34.50
C PRO A 117 -12.96 -32.05 35.82
N SER A 118 -14.29 -32.20 35.74
CA SER A 118 -15.11 -32.75 36.85
C SER A 118 -16.52 -33.21 36.44
N GLY A 119 -16.72 -34.54 36.44
CA GLY A 119 -17.69 -35.22 37.33
C GLY A 119 -19.21 -35.14 37.08
N SER A 120 -19.73 -36.14 36.34
CA SER A 120 -20.99 -36.92 36.54
C SER A 120 -22.37 -36.24 36.55
N VAL A 121 -23.27 -36.61 35.62
CA VAL A 121 -24.31 -37.69 35.74
C VAL A 121 -25.09 -37.80 34.41
N ALA A 122 -25.54 -39.01 34.11
CA ALA A 122 -26.11 -39.53 32.86
C ALA A 122 -27.54 -39.09 32.48
N HIS A 123 -27.78 -38.91 31.18
CA HIS A 123 -28.73 -39.70 30.36
C HIS A 123 -28.55 -39.39 28.86
N GLU A 124 -28.24 -40.43 28.05
CA GLU A 124 -28.87 -40.85 26.78
C GLU A 124 -29.60 -39.78 25.91
N SER A 125 -29.47 -39.59 24.59
CA SER A 125 -28.94 -40.36 23.43
C SER A 125 -28.79 -39.44 22.19
N GLU A 126 -27.94 -39.86 21.24
CA GLU A 126 -27.89 -39.54 19.78
C GLU A 126 -27.19 -38.26 19.22
N PRO A 127 -26.57 -38.37 18.02
CA PRO A 127 -25.33 -37.68 17.70
C PRO A 127 -25.55 -36.42 16.86
N HIS A 128 -25.26 -35.25 17.43
CA HIS A 128 -25.14 -34.03 16.66
C HIS A 128 -23.67 -33.73 16.35
N THR A 129 -23.42 -33.50 15.07
CA THR A 129 -22.18 -32.99 14.46
C THR A 129 -21.61 -31.79 15.23
N PRO A 130 -20.29 -31.73 15.51
CA PRO A 130 -19.69 -30.58 16.14
C PRO A 130 -19.63 -29.42 15.15
N GLU A 131 -20.51 -28.45 15.38
CA GLU A 131 -20.53 -27.14 14.78
C GLU A 131 -19.21 -26.41 15.12
N MET A 132 -18.53 -25.91 14.09
CA MET A 132 -17.24 -25.23 14.22
C MET A 132 -17.48 -23.81 14.75
N PRO A 133 -16.82 -23.36 15.83
CA PRO A 133 -17.03 -22.01 16.35
C PRO A 133 -16.51 -20.96 15.38
N HIS A 134 -17.41 -20.11 14.89
CA HIS A 134 -17.07 -18.89 14.14
C HIS A 134 -16.47 -17.85 15.08
N PRO A 135 -15.27 -17.30 14.80
CA PRO A 135 -14.79 -16.13 15.51
C PRO A 135 -15.36 -14.84 14.89
N ILE A 136 -16.06 -14.08 15.75
CA ILE A 136 -16.25 -12.62 15.72
C ILE A 136 -17.40 -12.08 14.84
N ARG A 137 -18.60 -12.05 15.43
CA ARG A 137 -19.45 -10.86 15.44
C ARG A 137 -19.95 -10.62 16.86
N ALA A 138 -19.48 -9.54 17.47
CA ALA A 138 -20.25 -8.85 18.50
C ALA A 138 -20.19 -7.34 18.21
N LEU A 139 -21.38 -6.82 17.90
CA LEU A 139 -21.90 -5.51 18.31
C LEU A 139 -21.26 -4.26 17.70
N LEU A 140 -21.95 -3.74 16.69
CA LEU A 140 -22.03 -2.30 16.46
C LEU A 140 -22.97 -1.72 17.52
N ASP A 141 -22.48 -0.77 18.30
CA ASP A 141 -23.26 0.41 18.69
C ASP A 141 -22.30 1.60 18.89
N PRO A 142 -22.30 2.63 18.02
CA PRO A 142 -21.48 3.82 18.14
C PRO A 142 -22.32 5.00 18.63
N ASP A 143 -22.66 5.02 19.90
CA ASP A 143 -23.20 6.21 20.56
C ASP A 143 -22.67 6.24 21.99
N TYR A 144 -21.59 7.01 22.21
CA TYR A 144 -21.16 7.65 23.46
C TYR A 144 -19.69 8.04 23.30
N LEU A 145 -19.43 9.25 22.79
CA LEU A 145 -18.39 10.20 23.22
C LEU A 145 -18.36 11.41 22.27
N GLN A 146 -19.50 12.09 22.15
CA GLN A 146 -19.56 13.49 21.77
C GLN A 146 -20.08 14.27 22.96
N LYS A 147 -19.18 14.64 23.88
CA LYS A 147 -19.43 15.68 24.89
C LYS A 147 -18.10 16.28 25.35
N GLU A 148 -18.07 17.61 25.31
CA GLU A 148 -16.95 18.54 25.55
C GLU A 148 -16.06 18.76 24.30
N LEU A 149 -15.96 19.94 23.69
CA LEU A 149 -16.24 21.30 24.14
C LEU A 149 -16.33 22.24 22.92
N MET A 150 -17.52 22.73 22.59
CA MET A 150 -17.70 23.92 21.73
C MET A 150 -18.83 24.78 22.33
N GLY A 151 -18.49 26.01 22.76
CA GLY A 151 -19.44 26.97 23.34
C GLY A 151 -18.80 28.27 23.87
N LEU A 152 -18.19 29.07 22.96
CA LEU A 152 -18.28 30.54 22.72
C LEU A 152 -18.76 31.52 23.84
N PRO A 153 -18.38 32.84 23.84
CA PRO A 153 -18.46 33.72 22.65
C PRO A 153 -17.42 34.86 22.50
N ALA A 154 -17.66 35.63 21.43
CA ALA A 154 -16.80 36.54 20.67
C ALA A 154 -16.78 38.02 21.10
N SER A 155 -15.77 38.74 20.62
CA SER A 155 -15.73 40.14 20.09
C SER A 155 -14.23 40.45 19.80
N ASP A 156 -13.76 41.15 18.78
CA ASP A 156 -14.36 42.02 17.76
C ASP A 156 -13.24 42.45 16.77
N PHE A 157 -13.60 42.69 15.49
CA PHE A 157 -12.95 43.49 14.42
C PHE A 157 -11.42 43.34 14.12
N HIS A 158 -10.89 43.24 12.89
CA HIS A 158 -11.19 43.97 11.65
C HIS A 158 -10.53 43.24 10.44
N ALA A 159 -11.21 43.25 9.27
CA ALA A 159 -10.71 43.57 7.91
C ALA A 159 -9.35 42.97 7.41
N VAL A 160 -9.19 42.42 6.19
CA VAL A 160 -9.87 42.64 4.91
C VAL A 160 -9.45 41.58 3.88
N LYS A 161 -10.45 41.03 3.17
CA LYS A 161 -10.58 40.74 1.71
C LYS A 161 -9.34 40.93 0.80
N ARG A 162 -9.17 40.29 -0.36
CA ARG A 162 -9.81 39.22 -1.16
C ARG A 162 -9.04 39.20 -2.51
N SER A 163 -8.96 38.02 -3.14
CA SER A 163 -8.97 37.77 -4.62
C SER A 163 -7.86 38.32 -5.54
N GLY A 164 -7.29 37.43 -6.36
CA GLY A 164 -6.69 37.74 -7.69
C GLY A 164 -7.73 38.27 -8.71
N PRO A 165 -7.42 38.52 -10.01
CA PRO A 165 -6.74 37.58 -10.93
C PRO A 165 -5.84 38.22 -12.06
N TYR A 166 -5.19 37.34 -12.85
CA TYR A 166 -4.81 37.39 -14.30
C TYR A 166 -4.08 38.59 -14.99
N SER A 167 -3.18 38.18 -15.90
CA SER A 167 -2.82 38.71 -17.25
C SER A 167 -1.62 39.66 -17.48
N GLU A 168 -0.72 39.12 -18.32
CA GLU A 168 -0.06 39.67 -19.53
C GLU A 168 1.01 40.79 -19.52
N GLU A 169 2.09 40.44 -20.22
CA GLU A 169 2.91 41.18 -21.20
C GLU A 169 3.74 42.43 -20.84
N SER A 170 5.04 42.24 -21.05
CA SER A 170 5.96 43.04 -21.89
C SER A 170 6.24 44.53 -21.63
N ASP A 171 7.53 44.75 -21.35
CA ASP A 171 8.46 45.74 -21.94
C ASP A 171 8.35 47.26 -21.65
N ALA A 172 9.53 47.89 -21.72
CA ALA A 172 9.86 49.32 -21.66
C ALA A 172 10.01 50.01 -20.27
N GLY A 173 11.28 50.15 -19.86
CA GLY A 173 11.96 51.45 -19.91
C GLY A 173 11.75 52.49 -18.79
N ILE A 174 12.91 52.87 -18.21
CA ILE A 174 13.31 54.18 -17.64
C ILE A 174 13.02 54.40 -16.14
N GLY A 175 14.10 54.65 -15.38
CA GLY A 175 13.98 55.29 -14.07
C GLY A 175 15.26 55.37 -13.25
N LYS A 176 16.06 56.41 -13.46
CA LYS A 176 17.29 56.78 -12.73
C LYS A 176 17.08 56.86 -11.19
N LYS A 177 18.08 56.41 -10.39
CA LYS A 177 18.91 57.23 -9.43
C LYS A 177 19.43 56.42 -8.23
N GLY A 178 20.69 56.74 -7.86
CA GLY A 178 21.39 56.40 -6.60
C GLY A 178 22.24 55.14 -6.72
N LEU A 179 23.53 55.08 -6.40
CA LEU A 179 24.51 56.00 -5.81
C LEU A 179 25.88 55.55 -6.35
N LYS A 180 26.61 56.44 -7.03
CA LYS A 180 28.03 56.26 -7.33
C LYS A 180 28.78 57.26 -6.46
N GLN A 181 29.60 56.77 -5.55
CA GLN A 181 30.57 57.59 -4.82
C GLN A 181 31.88 56.80 -4.68
N LEU A 182 32.98 57.50 -4.92
CA LEU A 182 34.39 57.13 -4.74
C LEU A 182 35.04 56.31 -5.86
N ASN A 183 35.46 57.01 -6.92
CA ASN A 183 36.76 56.77 -7.54
C ASN A 183 37.20 58.01 -8.32
N GLU A 184 37.86 58.95 -7.65
CA GLU A 184 38.52 60.08 -8.31
C GLU A 184 39.60 60.65 -7.38
N MET A 185 40.81 60.11 -7.47
CA MET A 185 42.07 60.81 -7.21
C MET A 185 43.15 60.02 -7.94
N PHE A 186 44.05 60.72 -8.64
CA PHE A 186 45.11 60.22 -9.52
C PHE A 186 44.72 59.93 -10.98
N ALA A 187 44.22 60.96 -11.66
CA ALA A 187 44.63 61.23 -13.04
C ALA A 187 45.54 62.46 -13.00
N VAL A 188 46.85 62.24 -13.13
CA VAL A 188 47.82 63.30 -13.41
C VAL A 188 47.62 63.70 -14.87
N GLU A 189 46.94 64.82 -15.10
CA GLU A 189 46.93 65.51 -16.38
C GLU A 189 47.67 66.84 -16.24
N VAL A 190 48.50 67.09 -17.25
CA VAL A 190 49.58 68.06 -17.31
C VAL A 190 49.09 69.35 -18.00
N MET A 191 49.57 70.51 -17.53
CA MET A 191 49.57 71.88 -18.13
C MET A 191 48.41 72.84 -17.73
N PRO A 192 48.52 74.16 -18.00
CA PRO A 192 49.52 75.14 -17.51
C PRO A 192 48.85 76.46 -17.03
N HIS A 193 49.52 77.32 -16.25
CA HIS A 193 49.48 78.79 -16.47
C HIS A 193 50.39 79.58 -15.50
N ASN A 194 51.26 80.38 -16.14
CA ASN A 194 51.72 81.73 -15.77
C ASN A 194 51.46 82.27 -14.36
N SER A 195 52.56 82.71 -13.71
CA SER A 195 52.62 84.07 -13.17
C SER A 195 54.05 84.62 -13.31
N LYS A 196 54.12 85.80 -13.95
CA LYS A 196 55.32 86.60 -14.15
C LYS A 196 55.65 87.35 -12.86
N PHE A 197 56.92 87.38 -12.46
CA PHE A 197 57.47 88.52 -11.72
C PHE A 197 58.87 88.86 -12.25
N ALA A 198 59.15 90.16 -12.23
CA ALA A 198 60.07 90.86 -13.10
C ALA A 198 61.54 90.78 -12.64
N GLU A 199 62.45 90.61 -13.60
CA GLU A 199 63.89 90.74 -13.41
C GLU A 199 64.37 92.09 -13.95
N GLY A 200 64.76 92.98 -13.03
CA GLY A 200 65.28 94.32 -13.26
C GLY A 200 66.80 94.37 -13.14
N ARG A 201 67.41 95.11 -14.07
CA ARG A 201 68.81 95.23 -14.46
C ARG A 201 69.77 95.96 -13.46
N MET A 202 71.04 95.52 -13.50
CA MET A 202 72.36 96.17 -13.22
C MET A 202 72.74 96.64 -11.80
N ARG A 203 73.91 96.18 -11.32
CA ARG A 203 75.19 96.94 -11.42
C ARG A 203 76.42 96.10 -11.00
N LYS A 204 77.56 96.59 -11.47
CA LYS A 204 78.94 96.08 -11.51
C LYS A 204 79.72 96.47 -10.23
N GLY A 205 80.57 95.57 -9.75
CA GLY A 205 81.65 95.80 -8.76
C GLY A 205 82.20 94.45 -8.29
N LEU A 206 83.34 93.95 -8.79
CA LEU A 206 84.71 94.16 -8.31
C LEU A 206 84.88 94.02 -6.78
N ASN A 207 85.48 92.89 -6.42
CA ASN A 207 86.44 92.63 -5.33
C ASN A 207 85.98 91.76 -4.16
N HIS A 208 86.72 90.66 -4.05
CA HIS A 208 87.17 89.87 -2.89
C HIS A 208 86.20 89.61 -1.74
N GLU A 209 85.74 88.35 -1.67
CA GLU A 209 85.84 87.45 -0.51
C GLU A 209 85.27 86.09 -0.94
N THR A 210 86.12 85.28 -1.56
CA THR A 210 85.75 84.05 -2.29
C THR A 210 85.58 82.83 -1.36
N GLU A 211 85.82 82.98 -0.05
CA GLU A 211 85.79 81.86 0.90
C GLU A 211 84.52 81.78 1.76
N GLU A 212 83.69 82.83 1.82
CA GLU A 212 82.45 82.83 2.61
C GLU A 212 81.23 82.43 1.76
N LYS A 213 81.24 82.77 0.46
CA LYS A 213 80.23 82.28 -0.51
C LYS A 213 80.37 80.80 -0.83
N GLU A 214 81.60 80.27 -0.86
CA GLU A 214 81.81 78.82 -1.00
C GLU A 214 81.30 78.06 0.22
N ARG A 215 81.46 78.60 1.45
CA ARG A 215 80.88 78.02 2.66
C ARG A 215 79.34 78.07 2.66
N ASN A 216 78.74 79.21 2.32
CA ASN A 216 77.28 79.32 2.21
C ASN A 216 76.69 78.43 1.12
N LEU A 217 77.31 78.35 -0.07
CA LEU A 217 76.90 77.42 -1.11
C LEU A 217 77.11 75.96 -0.68
N HIS A 218 78.17 75.66 0.07
CA HIS A 218 78.41 74.32 0.60
C HIS A 218 77.38 73.92 1.67
N ASP A 219 76.97 74.85 2.53
CA ASP A 219 75.90 74.66 3.52
C ASP A 219 74.54 74.49 2.84
N GLU A 220 74.24 75.28 1.80
CA GLU A 220 73.00 75.17 1.02
C GLU A 220 72.94 73.84 0.23
N VAL A 221 74.06 73.42 -0.38
CA VAL A 221 74.19 72.11 -1.01
C VAL A 221 74.08 70.98 0.02
N SER A 222 74.60 71.16 1.23
CA SER A 222 74.46 70.18 2.32
C SER A 222 73.02 70.08 2.82
N GLN A 223 72.31 71.20 2.95
CA GLN A 223 70.89 71.22 3.30
C GLN A 223 70.02 70.60 2.20
N LEU A 224 70.29 70.89 0.92
CA LEU A 224 69.60 70.29 -0.22
C LEU A 224 69.90 68.80 -0.35
N SER A 225 71.14 68.37 -0.07
CA SER A 225 71.53 66.96 -0.04
C SER A 225 70.79 66.21 1.06
N ASN A 226 70.73 66.77 2.27
CA ASN A 226 70.00 66.18 3.39
C ASN A 226 68.48 66.13 3.13
N GLY A 227 67.92 67.21 2.56
CA GLY A 227 66.54 67.27 2.10
C GLY A 227 66.23 66.20 1.03
N ASN A 228 67.14 66.01 0.07
CA ASN A 228 67.01 64.96 -0.96
C ASN A 228 67.11 63.55 -0.38
N GLN A 229 67.97 63.30 0.61
CA GLN A 229 68.02 61.99 1.29
C GLN A 229 66.72 61.72 2.04
N ASN A 230 66.15 62.72 2.71
CA ASN A 230 64.87 62.58 3.42
C ASN A 230 63.70 62.37 2.44
N LEU A 231 63.65 63.13 1.34
CA LEU A 231 62.67 62.93 0.27
C LEU A 231 62.81 61.54 -0.36
N LYS A 232 64.03 61.04 -0.56
CA LYS A 232 64.26 59.68 -1.06
C LYS A 232 63.74 58.62 -0.10
N GLY A 233 63.96 58.78 1.21
CA GLY A 233 63.39 57.91 2.23
C GLY A 233 61.85 57.94 2.23
N LYS A 234 61.26 59.13 2.11
CA LYS A 234 59.81 59.30 2.01
C LYS A 234 59.23 58.65 0.75
N VAL A 235 59.85 58.84 -0.41
CA VAL A 235 59.45 58.22 -1.68
C VAL A 235 59.53 56.69 -1.62
N LEU A 236 60.57 56.13 -0.99
CA LEU A 236 60.66 54.68 -0.78
C LEU A 236 59.54 54.16 0.13
N SER A 237 59.25 54.84 1.24
CA SER A 237 58.15 54.46 2.14
C SER A 237 56.77 54.60 1.49
N GLU A 238 56.57 55.62 0.65
CA GLU A 238 55.33 55.80 -0.13
C GLU A 238 55.21 54.72 -1.23
N SER A 239 56.31 54.32 -1.87
CA SER A 239 56.34 53.21 -2.82
C SER A 239 55.97 51.88 -2.15
N GLU A 240 56.55 51.57 -0.99
CA GLU A 240 56.21 50.37 -0.22
C GLU A 240 54.74 50.39 0.26
N CYS A 241 54.22 51.57 0.59
CA CYS A 241 52.80 51.74 0.93
C CYS A 241 51.90 51.52 -0.30
N ALA A 242 52.32 51.99 -1.47
CA ALA A 242 51.63 51.77 -2.74
C ALA A 242 51.61 50.29 -3.13
N ASP A 243 52.72 49.57 -2.96
CA ASP A 243 52.81 48.13 -3.25
C ASP A 243 51.87 47.32 -2.34
N LYS A 244 51.79 47.68 -1.05
CA LYS A 244 50.84 47.07 -0.10
C LYS A 244 49.40 47.34 -0.52
N ALA A 245 49.06 48.59 -0.85
CA ALA A 245 47.73 48.96 -1.31
C ALA A 245 47.35 48.26 -2.63
N GLU A 246 48.29 48.10 -3.56
CA GLU A 246 48.06 47.40 -4.82
C GLU A 246 47.79 45.91 -4.60
N SER A 247 48.53 45.27 -3.69
CA SER A 247 48.28 43.88 -3.30
C SER A 247 46.90 43.69 -2.65
N GLU A 248 46.46 44.64 -1.81
CA GLU A 248 45.15 44.63 -1.17
C GLU A 248 44.03 44.81 -2.20
N ILE A 249 44.19 45.73 -3.16
CA ILE A 249 43.26 45.92 -4.28
C ILE A 249 43.16 44.64 -5.12
N GLN A 250 44.27 43.95 -5.40
CA GLN A 250 44.23 42.67 -6.12
C GLN A 250 43.49 41.60 -5.33
N ASN A 251 43.72 41.50 -4.03
CA ASN A 251 43.00 40.57 -3.15
C ASN A 251 41.49 40.85 -3.11
N LEU A 252 41.09 42.12 -2.99
CA LEU A 252 39.68 42.52 -3.02
C LEU A 252 39.02 42.25 -4.37
N LYS A 253 39.74 42.47 -5.49
CA LYS A 253 39.26 42.12 -6.84
C LYS A 253 39.03 40.61 -6.97
N LYS A 254 39.94 39.80 -6.43
CA LYS A 254 39.78 38.34 -6.41
C LYS A 254 38.58 37.92 -5.57
N ALA A 255 38.43 38.46 -4.37
CA ALA A 255 37.29 38.19 -3.51
C ALA A 255 35.95 38.60 -4.15
N LEU A 256 35.91 39.73 -4.85
CA LEU A 256 34.72 40.16 -5.62
C LEU A 256 34.38 39.19 -6.75
N ALA A 257 35.39 38.66 -7.47
CA ALA A 257 35.17 37.67 -8.52
C ALA A 257 34.64 36.36 -7.94
N ASP A 258 35.24 35.87 -6.84
CA ASP A 258 34.79 34.66 -6.15
C ASP A 258 33.34 34.81 -5.66
N MET A 259 33.00 35.93 -5.01
CA MET A 259 31.63 36.27 -4.58
C MET A 259 30.63 36.32 -5.74
N GLN A 260 31.04 36.84 -6.90
CA GLN A 260 30.19 36.91 -8.09
C GLN A 260 29.90 35.50 -8.64
N THR A 261 30.90 34.62 -8.68
CA THR A 261 30.69 33.22 -9.08
C THR A 261 29.80 32.48 -8.08
N GLU A 262 30.00 32.66 -6.78
CA GLU A 262 29.15 32.06 -5.74
C GLU A 262 27.69 32.50 -5.91
N LYS A 263 27.44 33.80 -6.10
CA LYS A 263 26.10 34.34 -6.38
C LYS A 263 25.47 33.68 -7.61
N GLU A 264 26.21 33.51 -8.70
CA GLU A 264 25.71 32.87 -9.92
C GLU A 264 25.39 31.38 -9.69
N THR A 265 26.21 30.66 -8.91
CA THR A 265 25.93 29.26 -8.57
C THR A 265 24.68 29.11 -7.70
N VAL A 266 24.49 29.98 -6.70
CA VAL A 266 23.29 29.99 -5.84
C VAL A 266 22.03 30.30 -6.64
N LEU A 267 22.10 31.25 -7.58
CA LEU A 267 20.97 31.58 -8.46
C LEU A 267 20.60 30.39 -9.34
N LEU A 268 21.58 29.68 -9.90
CA LEU A 268 21.32 28.47 -10.69
C LEU A 268 20.69 27.36 -9.85
N GLN A 269 21.16 27.14 -8.63
CA GLN A 269 20.56 26.17 -7.70
C GLN A 269 19.12 26.55 -7.34
N TYR A 270 18.85 27.84 -7.08
CA TYR A 270 17.51 28.34 -6.83
C TYR A 270 16.57 28.09 -8.02
N GLN A 271 17.04 28.37 -9.24
CA GLN A 271 16.28 28.11 -10.46
C GLN A 271 15.97 26.61 -10.66
N GLN A 272 16.93 25.73 -10.39
CA GLN A 272 16.72 24.28 -10.41
C GLN A 272 15.70 23.82 -9.34
N SER A 273 15.71 24.45 -8.16
CA SER A 273 14.73 24.14 -7.10
C SER A 273 13.30 24.52 -7.50
N LEU A 274 13.15 25.66 -8.19
CA LEU A 274 11.88 26.13 -8.73
C LEU A 274 11.31 25.17 -9.80
N GLU A 275 12.15 24.68 -10.69
CA GLU A 275 11.75 23.70 -11.70
C GLU A 275 11.28 22.37 -11.07
N LYS A 276 12.03 21.89 -10.08
CA LYS A 276 11.63 20.70 -9.30
C LYS A 276 10.29 20.90 -8.59
N LEU A 277 10.08 22.06 -7.97
CA LEU A 277 8.82 22.40 -7.31
C LEU A 277 7.65 22.42 -8.30
N SER A 278 7.82 23.03 -9.46
CA SER A 278 6.81 23.05 -10.53
C SER A 278 6.43 21.63 -11.00
N LYS A 279 7.43 20.75 -11.17
CA LYS A 279 7.19 19.36 -11.52
C LYS A 279 6.39 18.61 -10.44
N LEU A 280 6.77 18.77 -9.18
CA LEU A 280 6.08 18.15 -8.03
C LEU A 280 4.65 18.67 -7.88
N GLU A 281 4.43 19.96 -8.07
CA GLU A 281 3.08 20.56 -8.07
C GLU A 281 2.20 19.98 -9.20
N GLY A 282 2.78 19.76 -10.38
CA GLY A 282 2.10 19.09 -11.48
C GLY A 282 1.73 17.63 -11.15
N GLU A 283 2.63 16.88 -10.50
CA GLU A 283 2.38 15.52 -10.03
C GLU A 283 1.29 15.46 -8.96
N LEU A 284 1.34 16.38 -7.98
CA LEU A 284 0.33 16.51 -6.94
C LEU A 284 -1.06 16.79 -7.50
N ASN A 285 -1.15 17.69 -8.48
CA ASN A 285 -2.42 18.01 -9.15
C ASN A 285 -2.98 16.82 -9.93
N ARG A 286 -2.13 16.01 -10.56
CA ARG A 286 -2.56 14.77 -11.24
C ARG A 286 -3.07 13.76 -10.22
N ALA A 287 -2.30 13.47 -9.18
CA ALA A 287 -2.70 12.55 -8.11
C ALA A 287 -4.00 12.99 -7.42
N GLN A 288 -4.20 14.30 -7.22
CA GLN A 288 -5.43 14.84 -6.65
C GLN A 288 -6.64 14.62 -7.58
N LYS A 289 -6.48 14.78 -8.90
CA LYS A 289 -7.54 14.48 -9.87
C LYS A 289 -7.87 12.99 -9.90
N ASP A 290 -6.86 12.13 -9.90
CA ASP A 290 -7.03 10.69 -9.90
C ASP A 290 -7.74 10.22 -8.62
N SER A 291 -7.35 10.77 -7.45
CA SER A 291 -8.01 10.50 -6.17
C SER A 291 -9.50 10.87 -6.19
N LYS A 292 -9.87 11.99 -6.81
CA LYS A 292 -11.29 12.38 -6.95
C LYS A 292 -12.04 11.43 -7.87
N GLY A 293 -11.44 11.00 -8.99
CA GLY A 293 -12.06 10.03 -9.89
C GLY A 293 -12.27 8.67 -9.24
N LEU A 294 -11.32 8.21 -8.41
CA LEU A 294 -11.45 6.99 -7.63
C LEU A 294 -12.56 7.08 -6.58
N ASP A 295 -12.72 8.23 -5.92
CA ASP A 295 -13.80 8.46 -4.96
C ASP A 295 -15.17 8.42 -5.62
N GLU A 296 -15.34 9.06 -6.78
CA GLU A 296 -16.57 8.97 -7.59
C GLU A 296 -16.87 7.52 -8.02
N GLN A 297 -15.85 6.77 -8.42
CA GLN A 297 -15.99 5.36 -8.77
C GLN A 297 -16.37 4.49 -7.56
N ALA A 298 -15.78 4.75 -6.39
CA ALA A 298 -16.09 4.05 -5.15
C ALA A 298 -17.55 4.31 -4.73
N ASN A 299 -18.00 5.57 -4.78
CA ASN A 299 -19.37 5.96 -4.50
C ASN A 299 -20.36 5.26 -5.46
N LYS A 300 -20.03 5.20 -6.75
CA LYS A 300 -20.86 4.49 -7.73
C LYS A 300 -20.94 3.00 -7.40
N ALA A 301 -19.81 2.34 -7.14
CA ALA A 301 -19.76 0.92 -6.79
C ALA A 301 -20.55 0.64 -5.49
N GLU A 302 -20.51 1.53 -4.51
CA GLU A 302 -21.29 1.40 -3.28
C GLU A 302 -22.80 1.40 -3.55
N THR A 303 -23.29 2.29 -4.42
CA THR A 303 -24.71 2.32 -4.80
C THR A 303 -25.15 1.05 -5.55
N GLU A 304 -24.29 0.50 -6.40
CA GLU A 304 -24.53 -0.76 -7.11
C GLU A 304 -24.59 -1.93 -6.12
N ILE A 305 -23.65 -2.01 -5.17
CA ILE A 305 -23.64 -3.03 -4.11
C ILE A 305 -24.91 -2.94 -3.26
N GLN A 306 -25.35 -1.74 -2.87
CA GLN A 306 -26.59 -1.57 -2.12
C GLN A 306 -27.82 -2.04 -2.90
N THR A 307 -27.83 -1.83 -4.21
CA THR A 307 -28.91 -2.28 -5.10
C THR A 307 -28.92 -3.82 -5.23
N LEU A 308 -27.75 -4.43 -5.45
CA LEU A 308 -27.60 -5.88 -5.50
C LEU A 308 -27.97 -6.54 -4.16
N LYS A 309 -27.59 -5.92 -3.04
CA LYS A 309 -27.94 -6.39 -1.70
C LYS A 309 -29.46 -6.43 -1.49
N LYS A 310 -30.18 -5.40 -1.95
CA LYS A 310 -31.66 -5.39 -1.91
C LYS A 310 -32.25 -6.49 -2.78
N ALA A 311 -31.71 -6.71 -3.97
CA ALA A 311 -32.16 -7.77 -4.88
C ALA A 311 -31.92 -9.18 -4.29
N LEU A 312 -30.77 -9.40 -3.64
CA LEU A 312 -30.44 -10.67 -2.99
C LEU A 312 -31.43 -11.01 -1.87
N VAL A 313 -31.70 -10.06 -0.96
CA VAL A 313 -32.68 -10.26 0.12
C VAL A 313 -34.07 -10.59 -0.43
N LYS A 314 -34.47 -9.95 -1.54
CA LYS A 314 -35.75 -10.25 -2.18
C LYS A 314 -35.80 -11.68 -2.73
N SER A 315 -34.73 -12.09 -3.42
CA SER A 315 -34.66 -13.45 -3.99
C SER A 315 -34.59 -14.54 -2.92
N GLU A 316 -33.90 -14.28 -1.79
CA GLU A 316 -33.91 -15.18 -0.63
C GLU A 316 -35.31 -15.35 -0.06
N ALA A 317 -36.08 -14.26 0.10
CA ALA A 317 -37.46 -14.33 0.57
C ALA A 317 -38.38 -15.10 -0.41
N GLU A 318 -38.20 -14.93 -1.73
CA GLU A 318 -38.94 -15.67 -2.76
C GLU A 318 -38.60 -17.18 -2.72
N ARG A 319 -37.32 -17.53 -2.54
CA ARG A 319 -36.87 -18.93 -2.38
C ARG A 319 -37.48 -19.56 -1.13
N ASP A 320 -37.44 -18.87 0.00
CA ASP A 320 -37.94 -19.39 1.27
C ASP A 320 -39.47 -19.57 1.24
N ALA A 321 -40.19 -18.65 0.59
CA ALA A 321 -41.61 -18.79 0.32
C ALA A 321 -41.91 -20.01 -0.58
N GLY A 322 -41.11 -20.22 -1.64
CA GLY A 322 -41.22 -21.40 -2.50
C GLY A 322 -40.94 -22.71 -1.75
N PHE A 323 -39.97 -22.72 -0.84
CA PHE A 323 -39.66 -23.88 -0.01
C PHE A 323 -40.82 -24.22 0.95
N LEU A 324 -41.45 -23.22 1.56
CA LEU A 324 -42.65 -23.41 2.39
C LEU A 324 -43.80 -24.02 1.59
N GLN A 325 -44.07 -23.52 0.39
CA GLN A 325 -45.09 -24.10 -0.49
C GLN A 325 -44.78 -25.55 -0.85
N HIS A 326 -43.51 -25.86 -1.17
CA HIS A 326 -43.11 -27.24 -1.49
C HIS A 326 -43.32 -28.19 -0.31
N LYS A 327 -43.03 -27.73 0.91
CA LYS A 327 -43.28 -28.47 2.14
C LYS A 327 -44.78 -28.77 2.32
N GLU A 328 -45.65 -27.79 2.11
CA GLU A 328 -47.11 -27.97 2.18
C GLU A 328 -47.61 -28.99 1.13
N TYR A 329 -47.09 -28.95 -0.10
CA TYR A 329 -47.44 -29.94 -1.12
C TYR A 329 -47.03 -31.36 -0.73
N LEU A 330 -45.84 -31.54 -0.16
CA LEU A 330 -45.37 -32.85 0.31
C LEU A 330 -46.26 -33.41 1.43
N GLU A 331 -46.66 -32.58 2.39
CA GLU A 331 -47.56 -32.99 3.46
C GLU A 331 -48.94 -33.39 2.90
N ARG A 332 -49.45 -32.65 1.92
CA ARG A 332 -50.71 -33.00 1.26
C ARG A 332 -50.62 -34.31 0.47
N ILE A 333 -49.51 -34.57 -0.22
CA ILE A 333 -49.27 -35.83 -0.91
C ILE A 333 -49.25 -36.99 0.09
N SER A 334 -48.51 -36.86 1.20
CA SER A 334 -48.44 -37.89 2.24
C SER A 334 -49.83 -38.20 2.84
N ASN A 335 -50.65 -37.18 3.08
CA ASN A 335 -52.03 -37.36 3.53
C ASN A 335 -52.89 -38.12 2.51
N LEU A 336 -52.79 -37.76 1.22
CA LEU A 336 -53.53 -38.45 0.15
C LEU A 336 -53.07 -39.91 0.00
N GLU A 337 -51.77 -40.18 0.07
CA GLU A 337 -51.22 -41.54 0.04
C GLU A 337 -51.78 -42.39 1.20
N SER A 338 -51.87 -41.82 2.41
CA SER A 338 -52.47 -42.50 3.56
C SER A 338 -53.97 -42.81 3.35
N MET A 339 -54.71 -41.88 2.74
CA MET A 339 -56.12 -42.09 2.41
C MET A 339 -56.30 -43.18 1.34
N ILE A 340 -55.48 -43.17 0.29
CA ILE A 340 -55.50 -44.17 -0.78
C ILE A 340 -55.19 -45.56 -0.20
N TYR A 341 -54.17 -45.66 0.66
CA TYR A 341 -53.82 -46.92 1.31
C TYR A 341 -54.99 -47.51 2.10
N LYS A 342 -55.70 -46.70 2.90
CA LYS A 342 -56.88 -47.14 3.66
C LYS A 342 -58.01 -47.59 2.74
N ALA A 343 -58.35 -46.78 1.73
CA ALA A 343 -59.39 -47.12 0.77
C ALA A 343 -59.07 -48.42 0.00
N GLN A 344 -57.79 -48.66 -0.31
CA GLN A 344 -57.35 -49.88 -0.96
C GLN A 344 -57.53 -51.11 -0.06
N GLU A 345 -57.29 -50.98 1.25
CA GLU A 345 -57.47 -52.07 2.19
C GLU A 345 -58.95 -52.39 2.43
N ASP A 346 -59.81 -51.37 2.52
CA ASP A 346 -61.27 -51.54 2.56
C ASP A 346 -61.79 -52.25 1.30
N ALA A 347 -61.28 -51.86 0.12
CA ALA A 347 -61.65 -52.50 -1.15
C ALA A 347 -61.23 -53.99 -1.21
N LYS A 348 -60.06 -54.35 -0.67
CA LYS A 348 -59.65 -55.76 -0.53
C LYS A 348 -60.61 -56.52 0.39
N GLY A 349 -60.97 -55.95 1.53
CA GLY A 349 -61.93 -56.55 2.47
C GLY A 349 -63.31 -56.79 1.85
N LEU A 350 -63.83 -55.81 1.11
CA LEU A 350 -65.08 -55.95 0.35
C LEU A 350 -64.98 -57.04 -0.73
N ASN A 351 -63.83 -57.15 -1.41
CA ASN A 351 -63.60 -58.18 -2.42
C ASN A 351 -63.57 -59.59 -1.82
N GLU A 352 -62.91 -59.80 -0.68
CA GLU A 352 -62.96 -61.07 0.04
C GLU A 352 -64.38 -61.44 0.46
N GLN A 353 -65.17 -60.46 0.89
CA GLN A 353 -66.56 -60.65 1.26
C GLN A 353 -67.43 -61.00 0.04
N ALA A 354 -67.19 -60.35 -1.11
CA ALA A 354 -67.85 -60.66 -2.37
C ALA A 354 -67.54 -62.09 -2.84
N ILE A 355 -66.27 -62.52 -2.76
CA ILE A 355 -65.87 -63.89 -3.12
C ILE A 355 -66.57 -64.91 -2.20
N LYS A 356 -66.61 -64.67 -0.89
CA LYS A 356 -67.34 -65.56 0.05
C LYS A 356 -68.82 -65.65 -0.31
N ALA A 357 -69.48 -64.52 -0.49
CA ALA A 357 -70.89 -64.46 -0.88
C ALA A 357 -71.15 -65.16 -2.23
N GLU A 358 -70.25 -65.01 -3.20
CA GLU A 358 -70.35 -65.69 -4.49
C GLU A 358 -70.23 -67.21 -4.35
N THR A 359 -69.27 -67.70 -3.56
CA THR A 359 -69.14 -69.15 -3.33
C THR A 359 -70.37 -69.76 -2.63
N GLU A 360 -70.97 -69.04 -1.67
CA GLU A 360 -72.22 -69.43 -1.02
C GLU A 360 -73.40 -69.41 -2.00
N ALA A 361 -73.51 -68.35 -2.82
CA ALA A 361 -74.55 -68.25 -3.83
C ALA A 361 -74.43 -69.37 -4.88
N GLN A 362 -73.21 -69.72 -5.31
CA GLN A 362 -72.97 -70.85 -6.21
C GLN A 362 -73.31 -72.20 -5.57
N TYR A 363 -73.04 -72.36 -4.28
CA TYR A 363 -73.45 -73.54 -3.52
C TYR A 363 -74.98 -73.67 -3.45
N LEU A 364 -75.68 -72.59 -3.08
CA LEU A 364 -77.14 -72.54 -3.03
C LEU A 364 -77.77 -72.73 -4.42
N LYS A 365 -77.15 -72.17 -5.47
CA LYS A 365 -77.55 -72.39 -6.87
C LYS A 365 -77.49 -73.88 -7.22
N LYS A 366 -76.41 -74.59 -6.87
CA LYS A 366 -76.28 -76.04 -7.09
C LYS A 366 -77.35 -76.84 -6.32
N GLU A 367 -77.70 -76.43 -5.10
CA GLU A 367 -78.82 -77.02 -4.34
C GLU A 367 -80.20 -76.70 -4.93
N LEU A 368 -80.38 -75.52 -5.52
CA LEU A 368 -81.57 -75.16 -6.30
C LEU A 368 -81.71 -76.03 -7.58
N PHE A 369 -80.61 -76.29 -8.29
CA PHE A 369 -80.58 -77.19 -9.45
C PHE A 369 -80.82 -78.68 -9.10
N ARG A 370 -80.84 -79.04 -7.81
CA ARG A 370 -81.18 -80.40 -7.32
C ARG A 370 -82.70 -80.64 -7.20
N LYS A 371 -83.53 -79.60 -7.28
CA LYS A 371 -85.00 -79.71 -7.32
C LYS A 371 -85.55 -79.08 -8.61
N PRO A 372 -85.91 -79.88 -9.62
CA PRO A 372 -86.48 -79.32 -10.84
C PRO A 372 -88.00 -79.16 -10.71
N SER A 373 -88.47 -77.96 -10.39
CA SER A 373 -89.81 -77.54 -10.81
C SER A 373 -90.04 -76.03 -10.72
N CYS A 374 -90.69 -75.49 -11.76
CA CYS A 374 -91.27 -74.16 -11.97
C CYS A 374 -90.40 -73.06 -12.64
N LEU A 375 -90.38 -73.16 -13.98
CA LEU A 375 -90.71 -72.13 -14.98
C LEU A 375 -90.83 -70.64 -14.57
N MET A 376 -90.24 -69.83 -15.47
CA MET A 376 -90.64 -68.48 -15.87
C MET A 376 -90.62 -67.38 -14.80
N ARG A 377 -89.45 -66.76 -14.62
CA ARG A 377 -89.31 -65.33 -14.36
C ARG A 377 -87.91 -64.84 -14.75
N GLU A 378 -87.60 -64.81 -16.05
CA GLU A 378 -86.24 -64.50 -16.52
C GLU A 378 -86.26 -63.50 -17.70
N LEU A 379 -87.02 -62.41 -17.55
CA LEU A 379 -87.14 -61.37 -18.59
C LEU A 379 -87.14 -59.92 -18.04
N ILE A 380 -86.84 -59.70 -16.76
CA ILE A 380 -86.82 -58.34 -16.15
C ILE A 380 -85.47 -57.99 -15.49
N GLU A 381 -84.64 -58.97 -15.10
CA GLU A 381 -83.31 -58.70 -14.53
C GLU A 381 -82.30 -58.09 -15.53
N PRO A 382 -82.15 -58.56 -16.80
CA PRO A 382 -81.13 -58.02 -17.68
C PRO A 382 -81.39 -56.57 -18.12
N GLU A 383 -82.64 -56.10 -18.18
CA GLU A 383 -82.94 -54.70 -18.54
C GLU A 383 -82.53 -53.70 -17.44
N THR A 384 -82.64 -54.10 -16.17
CA THR A 384 -82.21 -53.24 -15.05
C THR A 384 -80.69 -53.19 -14.91
N GLU A 385 -80.01 -54.29 -15.21
CA GLU A 385 -78.55 -54.35 -15.29
C GLU A 385 -78.00 -53.56 -16.46
N VAL A 386 -78.63 -53.66 -17.65
CA VAL A 386 -78.27 -52.84 -18.81
C VAL A 386 -78.46 -51.35 -18.51
N LYS A 387 -79.50 -50.95 -17.77
CA LYS A 387 -79.67 -49.56 -17.31
C LYS A 387 -78.58 -49.12 -16.34
N LYS A 388 -78.18 -49.96 -15.38
CA LYS A 388 -77.08 -49.67 -14.44
C LYS A 388 -75.75 -49.54 -15.17
N LEU A 389 -75.45 -50.47 -16.08
CA LEU A 389 -74.23 -50.45 -16.89
C LEU A 389 -74.18 -49.22 -17.79
N LYS A 390 -75.29 -48.81 -18.41
CA LYS A 390 -75.37 -47.56 -19.18
C LYS A 390 -75.02 -46.33 -18.34
N LYS A 391 -75.51 -46.25 -17.09
CA LYS A 391 -75.22 -45.13 -16.19
C LYS A 391 -73.74 -45.10 -15.77
N ALA A 392 -73.17 -46.27 -15.45
CA ALA A 392 -71.75 -46.38 -15.14
C ALA A 392 -70.86 -46.00 -16.33
N LEU A 393 -71.27 -46.33 -17.56
CA LEU A 393 -70.54 -45.98 -18.78
C LEU A 393 -70.51 -44.47 -19.03
N THR A 394 -71.59 -43.74 -18.72
CA THR A 394 -71.62 -42.28 -18.82
C THR A 394 -70.75 -41.61 -17.76
N GLU A 395 -70.82 -42.07 -16.50
CA GLU A 395 -69.98 -41.56 -15.41
C GLU A 395 -68.48 -41.78 -15.70
N LEU A 396 -68.13 -42.98 -16.19
CA LEU A 396 -66.76 -43.30 -16.58
C LEU A 396 -66.27 -42.44 -17.76
N ASN A 397 -67.15 -42.08 -18.71
CA ASN A 397 -66.76 -41.21 -19.82
C ASN A 397 -66.50 -39.77 -19.36
N GLU A 398 -67.30 -39.25 -18.43
CA GLU A 398 -67.08 -37.92 -17.83
C GLU A 398 -65.76 -37.88 -17.05
N GLU A 399 -65.46 -38.90 -16.25
CA GLU A 399 -64.16 -39.02 -15.56
C GLU A 399 -62.98 -39.10 -16.54
N LYS A 400 -63.13 -39.85 -17.64
CA LYS A 400 -62.12 -39.95 -18.69
C LYS A 400 -61.84 -38.59 -19.34
N GLU A 401 -62.88 -37.81 -19.64
CA GLU A 401 -62.74 -36.47 -20.21
C GLU A 401 -62.13 -35.47 -19.22
N ALA A 402 -62.51 -35.54 -17.94
CA ALA A 402 -61.90 -34.73 -16.89
C ALA A 402 -60.40 -35.04 -16.71
N ALA A 403 -60.02 -36.33 -16.72
CA ALA A 403 -58.63 -36.76 -16.65
C ALA A 403 -57.83 -36.31 -17.88
N ALA A 404 -58.41 -36.34 -19.07
CA ALA A 404 -57.77 -35.86 -20.30
C ALA A 404 -57.48 -34.36 -20.24
N LEU A 405 -58.42 -33.55 -19.75
CA LEU A 405 -58.22 -32.10 -19.57
C LEU A 405 -57.11 -31.78 -18.55
N GLN A 406 -57.03 -32.53 -17.45
CA GLN A 406 -55.94 -32.35 -16.49
C GLN A 406 -54.58 -32.74 -17.08
N TYR A 407 -54.54 -33.79 -17.91
CA TYR A 407 -53.32 -34.18 -18.60
C TYR A 407 -52.83 -33.10 -19.58
N GLU A 408 -53.74 -32.49 -20.36
CA GLU A 408 -53.38 -31.36 -21.22
C GLU A 408 -52.83 -30.16 -20.43
N GLN A 409 -53.45 -29.81 -19.30
CA GLN A 409 -52.95 -28.72 -18.44
C GLN A 409 -51.55 -29.01 -17.88
N CYS A 410 -51.28 -30.25 -17.49
CA CYS A 410 -49.95 -30.67 -17.06
C CYS A 410 -48.92 -30.53 -18.18
N LEU A 411 -49.27 -30.92 -19.42
CA LEU A 411 -48.38 -30.76 -20.58
C LEU A 411 -48.06 -29.29 -20.87
N GLU A 412 -49.05 -28.40 -20.81
CA GLU A 412 -48.84 -26.97 -21.03
C GLU A 412 -47.92 -26.38 -19.94
N LYS A 413 -48.12 -26.78 -18.68
CA LYS A 413 -47.26 -26.37 -17.57
C LYS A 413 -45.82 -26.85 -17.74
N ILE A 414 -45.62 -28.11 -18.16
CA ILE A 414 -44.29 -28.65 -18.45
C ILE A 414 -43.62 -27.82 -19.56
N SER A 415 -44.33 -27.55 -20.65
CA SER A 415 -43.80 -26.79 -21.79
C SER A 415 -43.43 -25.34 -21.41
N MET A 416 -44.14 -24.73 -20.46
CA MET A 416 -43.77 -23.43 -19.91
C MET A 416 -42.50 -23.49 -19.07
N LEU A 417 -42.39 -24.47 -18.17
CA LEU A 417 -41.18 -24.65 -17.34
C LEU A 417 -39.95 -24.96 -18.19
N GLU A 418 -40.09 -25.74 -19.26
CA GLU A 418 -38.99 -26.01 -20.20
C GLU A 418 -38.48 -24.71 -20.87
N ARG A 419 -39.38 -23.80 -21.24
CA ARG A 419 -39.00 -22.48 -21.77
C ARG A 419 -38.28 -21.62 -20.73
N GLU A 420 -38.79 -21.56 -19.51
CA GLU A 420 -38.14 -20.82 -18.41
C GLU A 420 -36.73 -21.37 -18.11
N ILE A 421 -36.57 -22.69 -18.09
CA ILE A 421 -35.28 -23.35 -17.92
C ILE A 421 -34.34 -22.99 -19.09
N SER A 422 -34.83 -22.98 -20.33
CA SER A 422 -34.02 -22.60 -21.50
C SER A 422 -33.53 -21.15 -21.41
N CYS A 423 -34.40 -20.22 -21.04
CA CYS A 423 -34.03 -18.82 -20.82
C CYS A 423 -33.00 -18.68 -19.69
N ALA A 424 -33.22 -19.33 -18.55
CA ALA A 424 -32.28 -19.32 -17.44
C ALA A 424 -30.91 -19.91 -17.82
N GLN A 425 -30.88 -20.94 -18.67
CA GLN A 425 -29.63 -21.51 -19.18
C GLN A 425 -28.86 -20.54 -20.08
N GLU A 426 -29.54 -19.76 -20.92
CA GLU A 426 -28.90 -18.72 -21.73
C GLU A 426 -28.32 -17.60 -20.87
N ASP A 427 -29.02 -17.21 -19.80
CA ASP A 427 -28.54 -16.23 -18.83
C ASP A 427 -27.28 -16.70 -18.12
N VAL A 428 -27.24 -17.95 -17.67
CA VAL A 428 -26.04 -18.56 -17.08
C VAL A 428 -24.88 -18.55 -18.07
N LYS A 429 -25.10 -18.90 -19.34
CA LYS A 429 -24.05 -18.88 -20.37
C LYS A 429 -23.49 -17.47 -20.59
N ARG A 430 -24.36 -16.47 -20.65
CA ARG A 430 -24.00 -15.05 -20.79
C ARG A 430 -23.22 -14.55 -19.56
N LEU A 431 -23.69 -14.83 -18.36
CA LEU A 431 -22.98 -14.46 -17.13
C LEU A 431 -21.60 -15.14 -17.06
N ASN A 432 -21.49 -16.40 -17.50
CA ASN A 432 -20.21 -17.10 -17.50
C ASN A 432 -19.21 -16.47 -18.48
N SER A 433 -19.65 -16.00 -19.65
CA SER A 433 -18.76 -15.28 -20.58
C SER A 433 -18.33 -13.91 -20.02
N GLU A 434 -19.23 -13.20 -19.34
CA GLU A 434 -18.91 -11.95 -18.63
C GLU A 434 -17.89 -12.16 -17.50
N ILE A 435 -18.06 -13.22 -16.70
CA ILE A 435 -17.12 -13.60 -15.63
C ILE A 435 -15.74 -13.91 -16.21
N LEU A 436 -15.66 -14.69 -17.30
CA LEU A 436 -14.39 -14.99 -17.96
C LEU A 436 -13.69 -13.73 -18.47
N MET A 437 -14.44 -12.79 -19.05
CA MET A 437 -13.90 -11.50 -19.50
C MET A 437 -13.48 -10.59 -18.35
N ALA A 438 -14.17 -10.64 -17.21
CA ALA A 438 -13.78 -9.91 -16.01
C ALA A 438 -12.51 -10.51 -15.39
N ALA A 439 -12.41 -11.84 -15.34
CA ALA A 439 -11.26 -12.56 -14.80
C ALA A 439 -9.98 -12.29 -15.62
N SER A 440 -10.07 -12.24 -16.97
CA SER A 440 -8.92 -11.88 -17.81
C SER A 440 -8.45 -10.45 -17.57
N LYS A 441 -9.37 -9.47 -17.49
CA LYS A 441 -9.04 -8.08 -17.16
C LYS A 441 -8.43 -7.92 -15.78
N LEU A 442 -8.94 -8.66 -14.79
CA LEU A 442 -8.39 -8.64 -13.44
C LEU A 442 -6.95 -9.17 -13.45
N LYS A 443 -6.69 -10.28 -14.14
CA LYS A 443 -5.35 -10.84 -14.29
C LYS A 443 -4.39 -9.85 -14.95
N ASP A 444 -4.81 -9.18 -16.02
CA ASP A 444 -3.99 -8.15 -16.68
C ASP A 444 -3.67 -6.98 -15.73
N ALA A 445 -4.59 -6.62 -14.85
CA ALA A 445 -4.38 -5.57 -13.85
C ALA A 445 -3.46 -6.02 -12.71
N GLU A 446 -3.60 -7.27 -12.24
CA GLU A 446 -2.71 -7.88 -11.24
C GLU A 446 -1.27 -7.94 -11.76
N GLU A 447 -1.05 -8.36 -13.01
CA GLU A 447 0.28 -8.40 -13.61
C GLU A 447 0.91 -6.99 -13.68
N LYS A 448 0.12 -5.97 -14.03
CA LYS A 448 0.57 -4.56 -14.00
C LYS A 448 0.91 -4.08 -12.59
N TYR A 449 0.11 -4.47 -11.59
CA TYR A 449 0.38 -4.14 -10.20
C TYR A 449 1.70 -4.76 -9.72
N VAL A 450 1.95 -6.03 -10.03
CA VAL A 450 3.21 -6.72 -9.69
C VAL A 450 4.41 -6.04 -10.34
N LEU A 451 4.31 -5.64 -11.62
CA LEU A 451 5.33 -4.86 -12.31
C LEU A 451 5.62 -3.52 -11.62
N LEU A 452 4.57 -2.81 -11.21
CA LEU A 452 4.72 -1.54 -10.51
C LEU A 452 5.33 -1.72 -9.11
N ASP A 453 4.92 -2.75 -8.38
CA ASP A 453 5.46 -3.06 -7.05
C ASP A 453 6.95 -3.39 -7.10
N THR A 454 7.37 -4.24 -8.05
CA THR A 454 8.79 -4.56 -8.24
C THR A 454 9.64 -3.33 -8.59
N SER A 455 9.11 -2.43 -9.43
CA SER A 455 9.76 -1.15 -9.73
C SER A 455 9.85 -0.24 -8.50
N ASN A 456 8.79 -0.13 -7.72
CA ASN A 456 8.77 0.63 -6.46
C ASN A 456 9.78 0.08 -5.44
N GLN A 457 9.90 -1.23 -5.31
CA GLN A 457 10.91 -1.86 -4.46
C GLN A 457 12.33 -1.51 -4.91
N SER A 458 12.60 -1.54 -6.23
CA SER A 458 13.89 -1.13 -6.79
C SER A 458 14.22 0.33 -6.48
N LEU A 459 13.25 1.24 -6.66
CA LEU A 459 13.43 2.66 -6.36
C LEU A 459 13.68 2.91 -4.87
N ARG A 460 13.02 2.16 -3.97
CA ARG A 460 13.28 2.23 -2.53
C ARG A 460 14.71 1.80 -2.19
N LEU A 461 15.20 0.71 -2.79
CA LEU A 461 16.58 0.27 -2.61
C LEU A 461 17.59 1.30 -3.11
N GLU A 462 17.31 1.95 -4.25
CA GLU A 462 18.14 3.02 -4.79
C GLU A 462 18.15 4.25 -3.86
N ALA A 463 16.98 4.65 -3.35
CA ALA A 463 16.86 5.73 -2.37
C ALA A 463 17.64 5.45 -1.08
N ASP A 464 17.57 4.22 -0.56
CA ASP A 464 18.33 3.80 0.63
C ASP A 464 19.84 3.83 0.39
N ASN A 465 20.30 3.44 -0.80
CA ASN A 465 21.71 3.50 -1.17
C ASN A 465 22.21 4.94 -1.29
N LEU A 466 21.40 5.83 -1.87
CA LEU A 466 21.70 7.26 -1.92
C LEU A 466 21.73 7.87 -0.52
N ALA A 467 20.78 7.53 0.36
CA ALA A 467 20.77 8.00 1.75
C ALA A 467 22.02 7.57 2.52
N LYS A 468 22.49 6.33 2.34
CA LYS A 468 23.78 5.86 2.92
C LYS A 468 24.96 6.68 2.38
N THR A 469 24.97 6.99 1.09
CA THR A 469 26.02 7.78 0.46
C THR A 469 26.05 9.20 1.00
N ILE A 470 24.88 9.83 1.16
CA ILE A 470 24.73 11.16 1.76
C ILE A 470 25.26 11.14 3.20
N ALA A 471 24.87 10.16 4.02
CA ALA A 471 25.36 10.06 5.39
C ALA A 471 26.89 9.91 5.50
N VAL A 472 27.53 9.18 4.57
CA VAL A 472 28.98 9.09 4.49
C VAL A 472 29.58 10.46 4.14
N LYS A 473 29.01 11.16 3.16
CA LYS A 473 29.48 12.49 2.75
C LYS A 473 29.31 13.54 3.85
N ASP A 474 28.21 13.51 4.58
CA ASP A 474 27.97 14.39 5.74
C ASP A 474 29.04 14.17 6.82
N LYS A 475 29.42 12.92 7.07
CA LYS A 475 30.51 12.60 8.00
C LYS A 475 31.87 13.12 7.52
N GLU A 476 32.20 12.95 6.23
CA GLU A 476 33.42 13.50 5.63
C GLU A 476 33.46 15.03 5.74
N LEU A 477 32.34 15.70 5.45
CA LEU A 477 32.21 17.16 5.58
C LEU A 477 32.43 17.61 7.02
N LEU A 478 31.87 16.89 8.00
CA LEU A 478 32.03 17.19 9.41
C LEU A 478 33.49 17.04 9.87
N GLN A 479 34.20 16.01 9.39
CA GLN A 479 35.63 15.86 9.63
C GLN A 479 36.45 17.01 9.01
N LYS A 480 36.15 17.40 7.77
CA LYS A 480 36.82 18.52 7.10
C LYS A 480 36.58 19.84 7.80
N HIS A 481 35.38 20.05 8.32
CA HIS A 481 35.05 21.22 9.13
C HIS A 481 35.85 21.26 10.44
N GLU A 482 36.01 20.12 11.12
CA GLU A 482 36.83 20.03 12.33
C GLU A 482 38.33 20.30 12.04
N GLU A 483 38.86 19.79 10.92
CA GLU A 483 40.22 20.09 10.45
C GLU A 483 40.42 21.59 10.19
N LEU A 484 39.44 22.24 9.54
CA LEU A 484 39.47 23.68 9.29
C LEU A 484 39.46 24.49 10.59
N GLU A 485 38.64 24.13 11.58
CA GLU A 485 38.61 24.85 12.86
C GLU A 485 39.92 24.68 13.64
N LYS A 486 40.56 23.50 13.58
CA LYS A 486 41.90 23.27 14.14
C LYS A 486 42.96 24.16 13.47
N LEU A 487 42.95 24.23 12.13
CA LEU A 487 43.85 25.10 11.38
C LEU A 487 43.65 26.57 11.74
N LYS A 488 42.40 27.02 11.88
CA LYS A 488 42.06 28.38 12.29
C LYS A 488 42.60 28.73 13.67
N ILE A 489 42.47 27.84 14.65
CA ILE A 489 43.06 28.01 15.98
C ILE A 489 44.60 28.12 15.88
N CYS A 490 45.23 27.24 15.10
CA CYS A 490 46.70 27.26 14.90
C CYS A 490 47.18 28.58 14.27
N VAL A 491 46.48 29.09 13.26
CA VAL A 491 46.79 30.39 12.64
C VAL A 491 46.62 31.54 13.63
N GLN A 492 45.59 31.51 14.47
CA GLN A 492 45.39 32.52 15.52
C GLN A 492 46.52 32.50 16.57
N ASP A 493 46.97 31.31 16.97
CA ASP A 493 48.09 31.14 17.91
C ASP A 493 49.41 31.65 17.31
N GLU A 494 49.73 31.27 16.07
CA GLU A 494 50.91 31.79 15.36
C GLU A 494 50.85 33.31 15.19
N HIS A 495 49.67 33.89 14.92
CA HIS A 495 49.49 35.33 14.87
C HIS A 495 49.75 36.00 16.23
N PHE A 496 49.23 35.41 17.32
CA PHE A 496 49.51 35.89 18.68
C PHE A 496 51.02 35.84 19.00
N ARG A 497 51.69 34.73 18.65
CA ARG A 497 53.14 34.58 18.78
C ARG A 497 53.90 35.63 17.97
N PHE A 498 53.48 35.90 16.74
CA PHE A 498 54.09 36.91 15.88
C PHE A 498 54.00 38.31 16.51
N VAL A 499 52.82 38.71 17.01
CA VAL A 499 52.63 39.99 17.71
C VAL A 499 53.50 40.07 18.97
N GLN A 500 53.65 38.96 19.70
CA GLN A 500 54.54 38.91 20.85
C GLN A 500 56.02 39.08 20.47
N VAL A 501 56.47 38.43 19.39
CA VAL A 501 57.84 38.60 18.88
C VAL A 501 58.06 40.04 18.41
N GLU A 502 57.11 40.64 17.70
CA GLU A 502 57.17 42.02 17.22
C GLU A 502 57.29 43.01 18.39
N THR A 503 56.48 42.85 19.44
CA THR A 503 56.56 43.69 20.65
C THR A 503 57.89 43.54 21.38
N THR A 504 58.42 42.32 21.51
CA THR A 504 59.76 42.12 22.12
C THR A 504 60.90 42.71 21.29
N LEU A 505 60.84 42.60 19.96
CA LEU A 505 61.78 43.25 19.06
C LEU A 505 61.75 44.77 19.23
N GLN A 506 60.55 45.36 19.29
CA GLN A 506 60.41 46.79 19.48
C GLN A 506 60.91 47.27 20.85
N ALA A 507 60.72 46.49 21.90
CA ALA A 507 61.30 46.76 23.22
C ALA A 507 62.84 46.70 23.20
N LEU A 508 63.43 45.70 22.55
CA LEU A 508 64.88 45.60 22.36
C LEU A 508 65.44 46.78 21.56
N GLN A 509 64.74 47.20 20.51
CA GLN A 509 65.12 48.37 19.71
C GLN A 509 65.14 49.64 20.56
N ASN A 510 64.14 49.85 21.42
CA ASN A 510 64.11 50.98 22.35
C ASN A 510 65.26 50.94 23.37
N LEU A 511 65.54 49.77 23.95
CA LEU A 511 66.68 49.59 24.87
C LEU A 511 68.02 49.81 24.17
N HIS A 512 68.14 49.38 22.90
CA HIS A 512 69.34 49.62 22.11
C HIS A 512 69.55 51.13 21.86
N CYS A 513 68.49 51.87 21.50
CA CYS A 513 68.54 53.33 21.38
C CYS A 513 68.95 53.99 22.70
N GLN A 514 68.33 53.61 23.82
CA GLN A 514 68.69 54.14 25.15
C GLN A 514 70.15 53.85 25.52
N SER A 515 70.62 52.62 25.29
CA SER A 515 72.01 52.25 25.57
C SER A 515 73.00 53.03 24.68
N GLN A 516 72.65 53.28 23.42
CA GLN A 516 73.45 54.11 22.52
C GLN A 516 73.53 55.56 23.01
N GLU A 517 72.40 56.15 23.42
CA GLU A 517 72.35 57.49 24.01
C GLU A 517 73.19 57.57 25.31
N GLU A 518 73.14 56.54 26.16
CA GLU A 518 73.95 56.45 27.37
C GLU A 518 75.46 56.31 27.08
N GLN A 519 75.84 55.58 26.03
CA GLN A 519 77.23 55.50 25.56
C GLN A 519 77.72 56.84 25.01
N GLU A 520 76.90 57.55 24.24
CA GLU A 520 77.22 58.90 23.75
C GLU A 520 77.37 59.90 24.91
N SER A 521 76.46 59.85 25.89
CA SER A 521 76.52 60.62 27.14
C SER A 521 77.78 60.32 27.98
N SER A 522 78.11 59.04 28.15
CA SER A 522 79.30 58.59 28.89
C SER A 522 80.60 58.93 28.16
N GLY A 523 80.62 58.88 26.82
CA GLY A 523 81.73 59.32 25.99
C GLY A 523 81.98 60.83 26.09
N ILE A 524 80.92 61.63 26.25
CA ILE A 524 81.03 63.07 26.55
C ILE A 524 81.54 63.30 27.98
N GLY A 525 81.11 62.48 28.95
CA GLY A 525 81.60 62.51 30.33
C GLY A 525 83.09 62.15 30.47
N ALA A 526 83.56 61.11 29.78
CA ALA A 526 84.97 60.71 29.75
C ALA A 526 85.87 61.78 29.10
N LYS A 527 85.37 62.49 28.08
CA LYS A 527 86.07 63.66 27.50
C LYS A 527 86.16 64.85 28.44
N LYS A 528 85.23 65.00 29.39
CA LYS A 528 85.28 66.03 30.45
C LYS A 528 86.22 65.71 31.61
N TRP A 529 86.59 64.45 31.84
CA TRP A 529 87.56 64.04 32.89
C TRP A 529 89.02 64.02 32.41
N ALA A 530 89.27 64.13 31.10
CA ALA A 530 90.61 64.14 30.50
C ALA A 530 91.13 65.56 30.14
N SER A 531 90.44 66.61 30.61
CA SER A 531 90.90 68.01 30.63
C SER A 531 90.97 68.47 32.08
#